data_AF-A0A9P9TXY6-F1
#
_entry.id   AF-A0A9P9TXY6-F1
#
_cell.length_a   1.000
_cell.length_b   1.000
_cell.length_c   1.000
_cell.angle_alpha   90.00
_cell.angle_beta   90.00
_cell.angle_gamma   90.00
#
_symmetry.space_group_name_H-M   'P 1'
#
loop_
_entity.id
_entity.type
_entity.pdbx_description
1 polymer ?
#
loop_
_entity_poly.entity_id
_entity_poly.type
_entity_poly.pdbx_seq_one_letter_code
_entity_poly.pdbx_strand_id
1 'polypeptide(L)'
;MPSRNVNGHMRCPLCHSMVMIDSLRAWEKHVFRDLQPYICLSTTCITPDRLYSRRADWSRHMRLQHWRLWKCPFGCDEDLRTAKDFKLHILSTHFEEVSEQHYGDLVHLCSTSDPTQSWGKCLFCEHRLTSDDDYISHMASHLERISLFALPPVSHSNRSPSQRAILISVKAIDTASTTDNRLGQLGHARICLRLPCNPTIGPTREATKR
;
A
#
# COMPACT_ATOMS: atom_id res chain seq x y z
N MET A 1 2.24 -15.78 -18.94
CA MET A 1 3.72 -15.65 -18.92
C MET A 1 4.22 -15.46 -20.35
N PRO A 2 5.21 -14.58 -20.60
CA PRO A 2 5.86 -14.49 -21.91
C PRO A 2 6.64 -15.74 -22.30
N SER A 3 6.76 -15.99 -23.61
CA SER A 3 7.46 -17.15 -24.14
C SER A 3 8.95 -17.12 -23.78
N ARG A 4 9.45 -18.26 -23.33
CA ARG A 4 10.85 -18.46 -22.89
C ARG A 4 11.78 -18.52 -24.10
N ASN A 5 13.01 -18.01 -23.98
CA ASN A 5 14.05 -18.28 -24.98
C ASN A 5 14.70 -19.65 -24.71
N VAL A 6 15.52 -20.12 -25.66
CA VAL A 6 16.23 -21.42 -25.63
C VAL A 6 17.06 -21.60 -24.35
N ASN A 7 17.49 -20.51 -23.71
CA ASN A 7 18.31 -20.53 -22.49
C ASN A 7 17.51 -20.32 -21.21
N GLY A 8 16.18 -20.38 -21.25
CA GLY A 8 15.33 -20.20 -20.07
C GLY A 8 15.14 -18.74 -19.62
N HIS A 9 15.77 -17.79 -20.30
CA HIS A 9 15.70 -16.36 -20.01
C HIS A 9 14.57 -15.70 -20.82
N MET A 10 14.03 -14.62 -20.29
CA MET A 10 13.00 -13.84 -20.96
C MET A 10 13.17 -12.37 -20.63
N ARG A 11 12.89 -11.48 -21.59
CA ARG A 11 12.88 -10.04 -21.33
C ARG A 11 11.56 -9.66 -20.68
N CYS A 12 11.61 -9.13 -19.45
CA CYS A 12 10.42 -8.61 -18.79
C CYS A 12 9.89 -7.40 -19.57
N PRO A 13 8.58 -7.34 -19.88
CA PRO A 13 8.02 -6.21 -20.61
C PRO A 13 7.74 -4.99 -19.71
N LEU A 14 7.81 -5.12 -18.38
CA LEU A 14 7.58 -4.04 -17.43
C LEU A 14 8.88 -3.31 -17.10
N CYS A 15 9.91 -4.04 -16.65
CA CYS A 15 11.21 -3.45 -16.28
C CYS A 15 12.30 -3.63 -17.35
N HIS A 16 11.98 -4.26 -18.47
CA HIS A 16 12.90 -4.51 -19.60
C HIS A 16 14.16 -5.35 -19.29
N SER A 17 14.26 -5.88 -18.08
CA SER A 17 15.37 -6.72 -17.61
C SER A 17 15.24 -8.16 -18.11
N MET A 18 16.38 -8.83 -18.32
CA MET A 18 16.44 -10.26 -18.59
C MET A 18 16.26 -11.04 -17.29
N VAL A 19 15.26 -11.90 -17.23
CA VAL A 19 14.91 -12.67 -16.02
C VAL A 19 14.82 -14.16 -16.32
N MET A 20 15.20 -14.98 -15.34
CA MET A 20 14.99 -16.42 -15.36
C MET A 20 13.78 -16.74 -14.48
N ILE A 21 12.66 -17.05 -15.11
CA ILE A 21 11.40 -17.32 -14.43
C ILE A 21 10.84 -18.62 -15.01
N ASP A 22 10.55 -19.56 -14.13
CA ASP A 22 10.17 -20.95 -14.45
C ASP A 22 8.72 -21.28 -14.12
N SER A 23 8.04 -20.42 -13.38
CA SER A 23 6.70 -20.65 -12.85
C SER A 23 5.90 -19.35 -12.81
N LEU A 24 4.58 -19.46 -12.96
CA LEU A 24 3.69 -18.29 -12.90
C LEU A 24 3.91 -17.53 -11.59
N ARG A 25 3.96 -18.22 -10.45
CA ARG A 25 4.25 -17.62 -9.15
C ARG A 25 5.55 -16.81 -9.11
N ALA A 26 6.63 -17.28 -9.75
CA ALA A 26 7.87 -16.53 -9.83
C ALA A 26 7.73 -15.28 -10.72
N TRP A 27 6.89 -15.35 -11.76
CA TRP A 27 6.51 -14.19 -12.57
C TRP A 27 5.75 -13.15 -11.76
N GLU A 28 4.73 -13.56 -11.01
CA GLU A 28 3.93 -12.65 -10.18
C GLU A 28 4.80 -11.95 -9.13
N LYS A 29 5.67 -12.70 -8.45
CA LYS A 29 6.65 -12.13 -7.51
C LYS A 29 7.56 -11.10 -8.16
N HIS A 30 8.02 -11.36 -9.39
CA HIS A 30 8.83 -10.40 -10.12
C HIS A 30 8.05 -9.13 -10.45
N VAL A 31 6.83 -9.27 -10.96
CA VAL A 31 5.95 -8.13 -11.29
C VAL A 31 5.69 -7.26 -10.05
N PHE A 32 5.26 -7.84 -8.94
CA PHE A 32 5.00 -7.07 -7.71
C PHE A 32 6.27 -6.49 -7.09
N ARG A 33 7.42 -7.15 -7.28
CA ARG A 33 8.69 -6.56 -6.84
C ARG A 33 9.00 -5.27 -7.59
N ASP A 34 8.75 -5.25 -8.88
CA ASP A 34 9.01 -4.08 -9.73
C ASP A 34 7.94 -3.00 -9.52
N LEU A 35 6.68 -3.37 -9.30
CA LEU A 35 5.58 -2.44 -9.04
C LEU A 35 5.66 -1.77 -7.66
N GLN A 36 6.26 -2.44 -6.68
CA GLN A 36 6.30 -1.99 -5.28
C GLN A 36 4.90 -1.57 -4.77
N PRO A 37 3.92 -2.50 -4.77
CA PRO A 37 2.50 -2.16 -4.68
C PRO A 37 2.09 -1.54 -3.35
N TYR A 38 2.87 -1.72 -2.29
CA TYR A 38 2.47 -1.30 -0.96
C TYR A 38 3.02 0.08 -0.62
N ILE A 39 2.14 0.94 -0.12
CA ILE A 39 2.43 2.29 0.38
C ILE A 39 1.87 2.42 1.80
N CYS A 40 2.47 3.28 2.63
CA CYS A 40 1.89 3.58 3.94
C CYS A 40 0.56 4.31 3.79
N LEU A 41 -0.45 3.90 4.56
CA LEU A 41 -1.80 4.46 4.52
C LEU A 41 -2.09 5.42 5.69
N SER A 42 -1.12 5.61 6.58
CA SER A 42 -1.24 6.55 7.69
C SER A 42 -1.01 7.98 7.20
N THR A 43 -1.95 8.88 7.51
CA THR A 43 -1.87 10.31 7.17
C THR A 43 -0.80 11.06 7.96
N THR A 44 -0.28 10.46 9.03
CA THR A 44 0.73 11.05 9.92
C THR A 44 2.10 10.36 9.78
N CYS A 45 2.30 9.57 8.72
CA CYS A 45 3.59 8.92 8.46
C CYS A 45 4.67 9.95 8.10
N ILE A 46 5.87 9.78 8.65
CA ILE A 46 7.05 10.60 8.33
C ILE A 46 7.62 10.23 6.95
N THR A 47 7.40 8.99 6.49
CA THR A 47 7.84 8.53 5.17
C THR A 47 6.64 8.04 4.33
N PRO A 48 5.68 8.92 3.99
CA PRO A 48 4.46 8.52 3.30
C PRO A 48 4.73 8.00 1.88
N ASP A 49 5.75 8.55 1.20
CA ASP A 49 6.12 8.19 -0.18
C ASP A 49 6.95 6.91 -0.27
N ARG A 50 7.25 6.26 0.86
CA ARG A 50 8.03 5.02 0.86
C ARG A 50 7.20 3.88 0.28
N LEU A 51 7.70 3.31 -0.81
CA LEU A 51 7.13 2.12 -1.44
C LEU A 51 7.79 0.85 -0.91
N TYR A 52 7.00 -0.23 -0.84
CA TYR A 52 7.48 -1.56 -0.44
C TYR A 52 7.13 -2.59 -1.51
N SER A 53 8.10 -3.46 -1.82
CA SER A 53 7.92 -4.59 -2.75
C SER A 53 7.35 -5.84 -2.08
N ARG A 54 7.41 -5.93 -0.76
CA ARG A 54 6.96 -7.10 0.01
C ARG A 54 5.92 -6.71 1.04
N ARG A 55 4.84 -7.49 1.11
CA ARG A 55 3.77 -7.33 2.09
C ARG A 55 4.29 -7.36 3.52
N ALA A 56 5.27 -8.22 3.79
CA ALA A 56 5.90 -8.36 5.10
C ALA A 56 6.66 -7.10 5.55
N ASP A 57 7.31 -6.39 4.62
CA ASP A 57 8.04 -5.16 4.96
C ASP A 57 7.08 -4.02 5.25
N TRP A 58 6.00 -3.91 4.47
CA TRP A 58 4.93 -2.95 4.68
C TRP A 58 4.16 -3.24 5.98
N SER A 59 3.79 -4.49 6.25
CA SER A 59 3.06 -4.85 7.47
C SER A 59 3.90 -4.64 8.72
N ARG A 60 5.20 -4.93 8.66
CA ARG A 60 6.15 -4.58 9.74
C ARG A 60 6.20 -3.07 9.96
N HIS A 61 6.21 -2.27 8.90
CA HIS A 61 6.15 -0.81 9.04
C HIS A 61 4.87 -0.36 9.74
N MET A 62 3.70 -0.84 9.33
CA MET A 62 2.42 -0.48 9.98
C MET A 62 2.43 -0.83 11.48
N ARG A 63 2.88 -2.04 11.84
CA ARG A 63 3.00 -2.49 13.23
C ARG A 63 3.96 -1.64 14.04
N LEU A 64 5.16 -1.37 13.52
CA LEU A 64 6.21 -0.70 14.27
C LEU A 64 6.07 0.83 14.31
N GLN A 65 5.31 1.45 13.42
CA GLN A 65 5.25 2.91 13.30
C GLN A 65 3.87 3.49 13.59
N HIS A 66 2.80 2.74 13.38
CA HIS A 66 1.43 3.26 13.46
C HIS A 66 0.57 2.56 14.50
N TRP A 67 0.74 1.26 14.72
CA TRP A 67 -0.04 0.52 15.71
C TRP A 67 0.68 0.50 17.04
N ARG A 68 0.81 1.69 17.65
CA ARG A 68 1.53 1.91 18.90
C ARG A 68 0.66 2.61 19.93
N LEU A 69 0.75 2.15 21.17
CA LEU A 69 0.19 2.81 22.34
C LEU A 69 1.33 3.25 23.23
N TRP A 70 1.29 4.48 23.72
CA TRP A 70 2.25 4.99 24.68
C TRP A 70 1.66 4.92 26.09
N LYS A 71 2.45 4.39 27.02
CA LYS A 71 2.11 4.38 28.45
C LYS A 71 2.96 5.41 29.18
N CYS A 72 2.34 6.18 30.06
CA CYS A 72 3.07 7.14 30.87
C CYS A 72 4.06 6.41 31.81
N PRO A 73 5.37 6.77 31.80
CA PRO A 73 6.34 6.15 32.69
C PRO A 73 6.13 6.51 34.17
N PHE A 74 5.33 7.54 34.46
CA PHE A 74 5.01 8.00 35.81
C PHE A 74 3.71 7.40 36.37
N GLY A 75 3.08 6.47 35.65
CA GLY A 75 1.94 5.70 36.16
C GLY A 75 0.56 6.31 35.91
N CYS A 76 0.42 7.27 35.01
CA CYS A 76 -0.89 7.78 34.58
C CYS A 76 -1.66 6.73 33.76
N ASP A 77 -2.97 6.64 34.00
CA ASP A 77 -3.87 5.71 33.30
C ASP A 77 -4.52 6.35 32.06
N GLU A 78 -3.69 6.88 31.17
CA GLU A 78 -4.13 7.46 29.90
C GLU A 78 -3.66 6.60 28.71
N ASP A 79 -4.59 6.33 27.80
CA ASP A 79 -4.32 5.63 26.55
C ASP A 79 -3.89 6.63 25.46
N LEU A 80 -2.58 6.82 25.31
CA LEU A 80 -2.00 7.79 24.39
C LEU A 80 -1.65 7.09 23.07
N ARG A 81 -2.47 7.26 22.03
CA ARG A 81 -2.38 6.49 20.77
C ARG A 81 -1.56 7.18 19.68
N THR A 82 -1.11 8.41 19.92
CA THR A 82 -0.18 9.09 19.03
C THR A 82 1.03 9.63 19.79
N ALA A 83 2.17 9.70 19.12
CA ALA A 83 3.36 10.33 19.69
C ALA A 83 3.11 11.81 20.05
N LYS A 84 2.21 12.49 19.33
CA LYS A 84 1.83 13.87 19.63
C LYS A 84 1.09 13.96 20.96
N ASP A 85 0.11 13.09 21.18
CA ASP A 85 -0.65 13.07 22.43
C ASP A 85 0.25 12.72 23.62
N PHE A 86 1.17 11.76 23.42
CA PHE A 86 2.20 11.45 24.41
C PHE A 86 3.11 12.65 24.72
N LYS A 87 3.55 13.39 23.70
CA LYS A 87 4.32 14.64 23.91
C LYS A 87 3.56 15.63 24.78
N LEU A 88 2.31 15.88 24.42
CA LEU A 88 1.49 16.88 25.11
C LEU A 88 1.28 16.47 26.56
N HIS A 89 0.94 15.21 26.82
CA HIS A 89 0.78 14.68 28.17
C HIS A 89 2.05 14.87 29.02
N ILE A 90 3.22 14.45 28.52
CA ILE A 90 4.48 14.56 29.26
C ILE A 90 4.83 16.03 29.55
N LEU A 91 4.68 16.92 28.55
CA LEU A 91 5.03 18.32 28.69
C LEU A 91 4.00 19.15 29.48
N SER A 92 2.76 18.68 29.64
CA SER A 92 1.75 19.38 30.43
C SER A 92 1.70 18.89 31.88
N THR A 93 1.85 17.59 32.08
CA THR A 93 1.58 16.91 33.36
C THR A 93 2.86 16.59 34.11
N HIS A 94 3.98 16.40 33.40
CA HIS A 94 5.28 16.00 33.97
C HIS A 94 6.41 16.95 33.53
N PHE A 95 6.10 18.24 33.44
CA PHE A 95 7.00 19.25 32.91
C PHE A 95 8.20 19.55 33.84
N GLU A 96 8.10 19.21 35.13
CA GLU A 96 9.18 19.38 36.10
C GLU A 96 10.12 18.16 36.12
N GLU A 97 9.60 16.99 35.73
CA GLU A 97 10.31 15.71 35.79
C GLU A 97 11.02 15.34 34.49
N VAL A 98 10.60 15.89 33.34
CA VAL A 98 11.14 15.54 32.01
C VAL A 98 11.68 16.76 31.28
N SER A 99 12.99 16.74 31.00
CA SER A 99 13.60 17.69 30.06
C SER A 99 13.23 17.37 28.61
N GLU A 100 13.12 18.39 27.75
CA GLU A 100 12.84 18.18 26.32
C GLU A 100 13.88 17.28 25.62
N GLN A 101 15.12 17.25 26.11
CA GLN A 101 16.18 16.43 25.53
C GLN A 101 15.91 14.92 25.70
N HIS A 102 15.26 14.51 26.79
CA HIS A 102 14.97 13.10 27.07
C HIS A 102 13.67 12.62 26.40
N TYR A 103 12.87 13.53 25.84
CA TYR A 103 11.58 13.19 25.21
C TYR A 103 11.74 12.17 24.05
N GLY A 104 12.79 12.32 23.24
CA GLY A 104 13.05 11.42 22.12
C GLY A 104 13.17 9.96 22.57
N ASP A 105 13.91 9.71 23.65
CA ASP A 105 14.11 8.38 24.20
C ASP A 105 12.81 7.83 24.79
N LEU A 106 12.04 8.67 25.50
CA LEU A 106 10.75 8.27 26.08
C LEU A 106 9.74 7.83 25.01
N VAL A 107 9.67 8.51 23.86
CA VAL A 107 8.78 8.10 22.74
C VAL A 107 9.10 6.69 22.25
N HIS A 108 10.36 6.26 22.32
CA HIS A 108 10.75 4.92 21.92
C HIS A 108 10.51 3.89 23.03
N LEU A 109 10.92 4.20 24.25
CA LEU A 109 10.88 3.28 25.39
C LEU A 109 9.46 3.05 25.94
N CYS A 110 8.60 4.06 25.89
CA CYS A 110 7.28 4.02 26.51
C CYS A 110 6.18 3.52 25.57
N SER A 111 6.53 3.09 24.36
CA SER A 111 5.54 2.55 23.43
C SER A 111 5.43 1.04 23.53
N THR A 112 4.23 0.53 23.30
CA THR A 112 3.97 -0.88 23.04
C THR A 112 3.15 -1.04 21.77
N SER A 113 3.10 -2.26 21.23
CA SER A 113 2.25 -2.58 20.07
C SER A 113 0.78 -2.53 20.47
N ASP A 114 -0.04 -1.91 19.63
CA ASP A 114 -1.49 -1.82 19.79
C ASP A 114 -2.21 -2.10 18.46
N PRO A 115 -2.45 -3.39 18.15
CA PRO A 115 -3.09 -3.82 16.92
C PRO A 115 -4.53 -3.32 16.75
N THR A 116 -5.19 -2.84 17.83
CA THR A 116 -6.58 -2.36 17.77
C THR A 116 -6.73 -1.13 16.86
N GLN A 117 -5.64 -0.40 16.63
CA GLN A 117 -5.57 0.71 15.69
C GLN A 117 -5.68 0.29 14.21
N SER A 118 -5.63 -1.02 13.92
CA SER A 118 -5.92 -1.56 12.58
C SER A 118 -7.42 -1.76 12.33
N TRP A 119 -8.26 -1.69 13.35
CA TRP A 119 -9.68 -2.01 13.22
C TRP A 119 -10.48 -0.84 12.64
N GLY A 120 -11.62 -1.15 12.03
CA GLY A 120 -12.52 -0.12 11.51
C GLY A 120 -13.06 -0.45 10.13
N LYS A 121 -13.35 0.57 9.32
CA LYS A 121 -13.82 0.40 7.94
C LYS A 121 -12.65 0.47 6.97
N CYS A 122 -12.64 -0.39 5.95
CA CYS A 122 -11.70 -0.30 4.85
C CYS A 122 -11.78 1.08 4.15
N LEU A 123 -10.63 1.62 3.74
CA LEU A 123 -10.54 2.90 3.02
C LEU A 123 -10.99 2.81 1.56
N PHE A 124 -11.05 1.60 0.99
CA PHE A 124 -11.32 1.37 -0.43
C PHE A 124 -12.65 0.66 -0.69
N CYS A 125 -13.28 0.07 0.33
CA CYS A 125 -14.55 -0.65 0.21
C CYS A 125 -15.36 -0.65 1.52
N GLU A 126 -16.39 -1.47 1.60
CA GLU A 126 -17.30 -1.53 2.76
C GLU A 126 -16.93 -2.59 3.81
N HIS A 127 -15.86 -3.35 3.58
CA HIS A 127 -15.41 -4.38 4.52
C HIS A 127 -15.01 -3.78 5.88
N ARG A 128 -15.34 -4.51 6.96
CA ARG A 128 -15.01 -4.13 8.34
C ARG A 128 -13.84 -4.96 8.83
N LEU A 129 -12.78 -4.27 9.21
CA LEU A 129 -11.52 -4.82 9.68
C LEU A 129 -11.62 -5.11 11.17
N THR A 130 -11.39 -6.36 11.53
CA THR A 130 -11.57 -6.87 12.91
C THR A 130 -10.29 -7.36 13.58
N SER A 131 -9.21 -7.52 12.81
CA SER A 131 -7.89 -7.88 13.31
C SER A 131 -6.79 -7.24 12.46
N ASP A 132 -5.56 -7.24 12.95
CA ASP A 132 -4.43 -6.73 12.18
C ASP A 132 -4.10 -7.63 10.99
N ASP A 133 -4.23 -8.94 11.11
CA ASP A 133 -4.06 -9.85 9.97
C ASP A 133 -5.13 -9.67 8.89
N ASP A 134 -6.38 -9.40 9.28
CA ASP A 134 -7.45 -9.04 8.34
C ASP A 134 -7.14 -7.71 7.64
N TYR A 135 -6.72 -6.68 8.38
CA TYR A 135 -6.23 -5.42 7.80
C TYR A 135 -5.11 -5.68 6.79
N ILE A 136 -4.05 -6.40 7.19
CA ILE A 136 -2.88 -6.62 6.34
C ILE A 136 -3.28 -7.38 5.07
N SER A 137 -4.06 -8.46 5.18
CA SER A 137 -4.45 -9.26 4.02
C SER A 137 -5.37 -8.47 3.08
N HIS A 138 -6.40 -7.83 3.64
CA HIS A 138 -7.42 -7.11 2.88
C HIS A 138 -6.85 -5.87 2.17
N MET A 139 -6.14 -5.02 2.90
CA MET A 139 -5.58 -3.79 2.36
C MET A 139 -4.46 -4.09 1.36
N ALA A 140 -3.65 -5.14 1.58
CA ALA A 140 -2.66 -5.58 0.60
C ALA A 140 -3.29 -5.97 -0.73
N SER A 141 -4.43 -6.67 -0.72
CA SER A 141 -5.15 -7.04 -1.94
C SER A 141 -5.61 -5.80 -2.72
N HIS A 142 -6.14 -4.78 -2.03
CA HIS A 142 -6.49 -3.52 -2.67
C HIS A 142 -5.28 -2.81 -3.31
N LEU A 143 -4.18 -2.70 -2.57
CA LEU A 143 -2.94 -2.08 -3.04
C LEU A 143 -2.35 -2.81 -4.25
N GLU A 144 -2.34 -4.13 -4.23
CA GLU A 144 -1.93 -4.96 -5.36
C GLU A 144 -2.80 -4.70 -6.60
N ARG A 145 -4.12 -4.67 -6.45
CA ARG A 145 -5.05 -4.39 -7.57
C ARG A 145 -4.88 -2.97 -8.12
N ILE A 146 -4.68 -1.98 -7.26
CA ILE A 146 -4.41 -0.60 -7.67
C ILE A 146 -3.10 -0.52 -8.46
N SER A 147 -2.04 -1.20 -8.00
CA SER A 147 -0.76 -1.23 -8.70
C SER A 147 -0.86 -1.85 -10.10
N LEU A 148 -1.67 -2.90 -10.25
CA LEU A 148 -1.91 -3.55 -11.55
C LEU A 148 -2.74 -2.67 -12.48
N PHE A 149 -3.69 -1.89 -11.95
CA PHE A 149 -4.48 -0.94 -12.72
C PHE A 149 -3.64 0.20 -13.31
N ALA A 150 -2.55 0.59 -12.64
CA ALA A 150 -1.64 1.63 -13.13
C ALA A 150 -0.78 1.18 -14.33
N LEU A 151 -0.79 -0.10 -14.69
CA LEU A 151 -0.05 -0.59 -15.84
C LEU A 151 -0.66 -0.08 -17.15
N PRO A 152 0.15 0.36 -18.13
CA PRO A 152 -0.35 0.91 -19.39
C PRO A 152 -1.25 -0.10 -20.11
N PRO A 153 -2.42 0.34 -20.62
CA PRO A 153 -3.28 -0.52 -21.42
C PRO A 153 -2.53 -0.90 -22.70
N VAL A 154 -2.43 -2.20 -22.95
CA VAL A 154 -1.77 -2.71 -24.14
C VAL A 154 -2.71 -2.47 -25.34
N SER A 155 -2.49 -1.40 -26.10
CA SER A 155 -3.29 -1.07 -27.28
C SER A 155 -3.16 -2.15 -28.36
N HIS A 156 -4.27 -2.49 -28.99
CA HIS A 156 -4.39 -3.65 -29.88
C HIS A 156 -3.75 -3.48 -31.26
N SER A 157 -3.22 -2.30 -31.60
CA SER A 157 -2.90 -1.91 -32.97
C SER A 157 -1.48 -2.24 -33.44
N ASN A 158 -0.58 -2.74 -32.60
CA ASN A 158 0.67 -3.33 -33.08
C ASN A 158 1.26 -4.33 -32.07
N ARG A 159 0.76 -5.58 -32.06
CA ARG A 159 1.13 -6.57 -31.03
C ARG A 159 2.47 -7.21 -31.33
N SER A 160 3.49 -6.91 -30.56
CA SER A 160 4.62 -7.82 -30.43
C SER A 160 4.21 -9.05 -29.59
N PRO A 161 4.82 -10.24 -29.80
CA PRO A 161 4.57 -11.43 -28.96
C PRO A 161 4.73 -11.16 -27.46
N SER A 162 5.64 -10.23 -27.11
CA SER A 162 5.90 -9.79 -25.73
C SER A 162 4.73 -9.07 -25.09
N GLN A 163 3.96 -8.29 -25.86
CA GLN A 163 2.80 -7.54 -25.38
C GLN A 163 1.56 -8.41 -25.16
N ARG A 164 1.34 -9.44 -25.99
CA ARG A 164 0.27 -10.44 -25.76
C ARG A 164 0.47 -11.19 -24.44
N ALA A 165 1.72 -11.44 -24.08
CA ALA A 165 2.06 -12.13 -22.85
C ALA A 165 1.79 -11.32 -21.58
N ILE A 166 1.93 -9.98 -21.63
CA ILE A 166 1.56 -9.08 -20.53
C ILE A 166 0.08 -9.24 -20.21
N LEU A 167 -0.78 -9.21 -21.25
CA LEU A 167 -2.23 -9.26 -21.09
C LEU A 167 -2.70 -10.58 -20.46
N ILE A 168 -2.07 -11.69 -20.85
CA ILE A 168 -2.37 -13.02 -20.28
C ILE A 168 -1.86 -13.09 -18.84
N SER A 169 -0.67 -12.56 -18.55
CA SER A 169 -0.09 -12.58 -17.21
C SER A 169 -0.85 -11.69 -16.21
N VAL A 170 -1.22 -10.47 -16.57
CA VAL A 170 -1.95 -9.55 -15.68
C VAL A 170 -3.37 -10.06 -15.41
N LYS A 171 -4.06 -10.58 -16.44
CA LYS A 171 -5.37 -11.20 -16.25
C LYS A 171 -5.29 -12.47 -15.40
N ALA A 172 -4.25 -13.29 -15.55
CA ALA A 172 -4.05 -14.47 -14.71
C ALA A 172 -3.83 -14.10 -13.23
N ILE A 173 -3.07 -13.03 -12.95
CA ILE A 173 -2.85 -12.51 -11.59
C ILE A 173 -4.17 -12.03 -10.98
N ASP A 174 -4.94 -11.23 -11.71
CA ASP A 174 -6.23 -10.69 -11.23
C ASP A 174 -7.24 -11.84 -10.94
N THR A 175 -7.24 -12.90 -11.76
CA THR A 175 -8.07 -14.08 -11.51
C THR A 175 -7.60 -14.92 -10.32
N ALA A 176 -6.29 -15.06 -10.10
CA ALA A 176 -5.73 -15.86 -9.00
C ALA A 176 -5.97 -15.21 -7.64
N SER A 177 -5.87 -13.86 -7.55
CA SER A 177 -6.22 -13.10 -6.35
C SER A 177 -7.70 -13.21 -5.97
N THR A 178 -8.58 -13.55 -6.92
CA THR A 178 -10.02 -13.71 -6.67
C THR A 178 -10.38 -15.13 -6.17
N THR A 179 -9.56 -16.14 -6.48
CA THR A 179 -9.86 -17.55 -6.13
C THR A 179 -9.46 -17.96 -4.72
N ASP A 180 -8.66 -17.16 -4.00
CA ASP A 180 -8.20 -17.48 -2.64
C ASP A 180 -9.18 -17.01 -1.53
N ASN A 181 -10.40 -16.62 -1.93
CA ASN A 181 -11.43 -16.18 -0.98
C ASN A 181 -12.76 -16.91 -1.26
N ARG A 182 -12.78 -18.22 -0.99
CA ARG A 182 -14.04 -18.98 -0.88
C ARG A 182 -14.35 -19.27 0.59
N LEU A 183 -14.87 -18.24 1.27
CA LEU A 183 -15.97 -18.33 2.23
C LEU A 183 -16.51 -16.91 2.46
N GLY A 184 -17.57 -16.57 1.70
CA GLY A 184 -18.24 -15.28 1.78
C GLY A 184 -18.70 -14.77 0.42
N GLN A 185 -19.64 -15.46 -0.23
CA GLN A 185 -20.37 -14.87 -1.35
C GLN A 185 -21.26 -13.75 -0.83
N LEU A 186 -21.14 -12.55 -1.41
CA LEU A 186 -22.19 -11.82 -2.14
C LEU A 186 -21.67 -10.42 -2.54
N GLY A 187 -21.83 -10.06 -3.82
CA GLY A 187 -21.65 -8.69 -4.33
C GLY A 187 -20.39 -8.46 -5.18
N HIS A 188 -20.42 -8.87 -6.45
CA HIS A 188 -19.50 -8.36 -7.47
C HIS A 188 -19.70 -6.85 -7.67
N ALA A 189 -19.00 -6.02 -6.89
CA ALA A 189 -18.79 -4.63 -7.22
C ALA A 189 -17.54 -4.52 -8.09
N ARG A 190 -17.75 -4.28 -9.39
CA ARG A 190 -16.70 -3.75 -10.26
C ARG A 190 -16.15 -2.48 -9.59
N ILE A 191 -14.85 -2.47 -9.30
CA ILE A 191 -14.15 -1.27 -8.86
C ILE A 191 -14.25 -0.24 -10.00
N CYS A 192 -15.26 0.63 -9.92
CA CYS A 192 -15.30 1.89 -10.65
C CYS A 192 -14.47 2.89 -9.83
N LEU A 193 -13.15 2.92 -10.04
CA LEU A 193 -12.35 4.09 -9.68
C LEU A 193 -12.80 5.24 -10.59
N ARG A 194 -13.89 5.93 -10.23
CA ARG A 194 -14.14 7.27 -10.76
C ARG A 194 -13.12 8.19 -10.09
N LEU A 195 -11.91 8.24 -10.64
CA LEU A 195 -11.05 9.40 -10.46
C LEU A 195 -11.82 10.61 -11.02
N PRO A 196 -11.98 11.71 -10.27
CA PRO A 196 -12.58 12.92 -10.82
C PRO A 196 -11.68 13.43 -11.94
N CYS A 197 -12.18 13.42 -13.18
CA CYS A 197 -11.57 14.16 -14.27
C CYS A 197 -11.54 15.64 -13.87
N ASN A 198 -10.34 16.15 -13.60
CA ASN A 198 -10.11 17.59 -13.47
C ASN A 198 -10.31 18.21 -14.86
N PRO A 199 -11.29 19.11 -15.07
CA PRO A 199 -11.44 19.77 -16.35
C PRO A 199 -10.25 20.70 -16.56
N THR A 200 -9.43 20.36 -17.54
CA THR A 200 -8.35 21.20 -18.04
C THR A 200 -8.91 22.55 -18.44
N ILE A 201 -8.45 23.60 -17.75
CA ILE A 201 -8.61 24.99 -18.18
C ILE A 201 -7.87 25.12 -19.50
N GLY A 202 -8.61 25.21 -20.60
CA GLY A 202 -8.09 25.54 -21.92
C GLY A 202 -7.63 27.01 -21.99
N PRO A 203 -6.73 27.34 -22.93
CA PRO A 203 -6.10 28.65 -22.99
C PRO A 203 -7.09 29.71 -23.44
N THR A 204 -7.17 30.81 -22.67
CA THR A 204 -7.83 32.05 -23.09
C THR A 204 -7.16 32.59 -24.35
N ARG A 205 -7.87 32.54 -25.47
CA ARG A 205 -7.51 33.31 -26.67
C ARG A 205 -7.82 34.78 -26.43
N GLU A 206 -6.77 35.59 -26.43
CA GLU A 206 -6.85 37.02 -26.70
C GLU A 206 -7.53 37.25 -28.06
N ALA A 207 -8.53 38.13 -28.08
CA ALA A 207 -9.05 38.73 -29.30
C ALA A 207 -8.87 40.25 -29.19
N THR A 208 -7.91 40.76 -29.94
CA THR A 208 -7.64 42.18 -30.16
C THR A 208 -8.53 42.72 -31.29
N LYS A 209 -9.03 43.97 -31.13
CA LYS A 209 -9.50 44.93 -32.16
C LYS A 209 -10.79 44.56 -32.91
N ARG A 210 -11.76 45.45 -33.16
CA ARG A 210 -11.76 46.91 -33.40
C ARG A 210 -13.03 47.54 -32.85
#